data_AF-A0A7S3RIB6-F1
#
_entry.id   AF-A0A7S3RIB6-F1
#
_cell.length_a   1.000
_cell.length_b   1.000
_cell.length_c   1.000
_cell.angle_alpha   90.00
_cell.angle_beta   90.00
_cell.angle_gamma   90.00
#
_symmetry.space_group_name_H-M   'P 1'
#
loop_
_entity.id
_entity.type
_entity.pdbx_description
1 polymer ?
#
loop_
_entity_poly.entity_id
_entity_poly.type
_entity_poly.pdbx_seq_one_letter_code
_entity_poly.pdbx_strand_id
1 'polypeptide(L)'
;AINYHPADLPLYRGGLPLQAMILGGEASFRVCCHQLTEIIDDPNGILSVSQPVPICPLTDDYKAVFARTLAALPDVVGSALQRVEARGEGKAAPLAAKAAPLAAEAAPLAERPSSVPHSFAIKLVDYTDPATGQVLKSNVGVLSRVCVEWSEDTALDVERAARAFAGNLGTYTDYEGLPWKIEQCSLPQELPVAGRPQAPGTVLEVERLDDGASLVRVATVDGQTVTLTGRFTAAAAEVEAGGCFESRTPISSFLGISRRADRVVGAPRYA
;
A
#
# COMPACT_ATOMS: atom_id res chain seq x y z
N ALA A 1 6.60 -18.87 -19.67
CA ALA A 1 5.33 -18.24 -19.23
C ALA A 1 5.55 -16.74 -19.09
N ILE A 2 4.51 -15.94 -19.34
CA ILE A 2 4.52 -14.48 -19.15
C ILE A 2 3.62 -14.12 -17.97
N ASN A 3 3.97 -13.07 -17.25
CA ASN A 3 3.18 -12.51 -16.16
C ASN A 3 2.88 -11.05 -16.50
N TYR A 4 1.65 -10.62 -16.17
CA TYR A 4 1.25 -9.23 -16.19
C TYR A 4 1.36 -8.67 -14.78
N HIS A 5 2.24 -7.68 -14.61
CA HIS A 5 2.50 -7.03 -13.33
C HIS A 5 1.98 -5.60 -13.37
N PRO A 6 1.06 -5.20 -12.46
CA PRO A 6 0.46 -3.88 -12.49
C PRO A 6 1.35 -2.82 -11.81
N ALA A 7 2.64 -2.79 -12.16
CA ALA A 7 3.62 -1.84 -11.64
C ALA A 7 4.83 -1.68 -12.58
N ASP A 8 5.58 -0.59 -12.38
CA ASP A 8 6.77 -0.24 -13.16
C ASP A 8 8.00 -0.94 -12.59
N LEU A 9 8.25 -2.19 -13.03
CA LEU A 9 9.41 -2.96 -12.57
C LEU A 9 10.72 -2.23 -12.94
N PRO A 10 11.71 -2.14 -12.02
CA PRO A 10 11.88 -2.95 -10.80
C PRO A 10 11.15 -2.45 -9.55
N LEU A 11 10.39 -1.35 -9.62
CA LEU A 11 9.67 -0.82 -8.46
C LEU A 11 8.44 -1.68 -8.15
N TYR A 12 8.03 -1.67 -6.87
CA TYR A 12 6.78 -2.28 -6.43
C TYR A 12 6.62 -3.77 -6.84
N ARG A 13 7.66 -4.58 -6.64
CA ARG A 13 7.58 -6.05 -6.79
C ARG A 13 6.64 -6.66 -5.74
N GLY A 14 6.13 -7.86 -5.99
CA GLY A 14 5.30 -8.66 -5.10
C GLY A 14 3.79 -8.40 -5.23
N GLY A 15 3.01 -8.89 -4.26
CA GLY A 15 1.55 -9.05 -4.42
C GLY A 15 0.64 -7.84 -4.19
N LEU A 16 1.15 -6.67 -3.75
CA LEU A 16 0.32 -5.48 -3.44
C LEU A 16 0.86 -4.17 -4.06
N PRO A 17 1.22 -4.16 -5.35
CA PRO A 17 1.86 -2.99 -5.98
C PRO A 17 0.94 -1.77 -6.05
N LEU A 18 -0.36 -1.96 -6.33
CA LEU A 18 -1.30 -0.85 -6.49
C LEU A 18 -1.52 -0.10 -5.18
N GLN A 19 -1.72 -0.85 -4.10
CA GLN A 19 -1.85 -0.29 -2.76
C GLN A 19 -0.59 0.48 -2.39
N ALA A 20 0.58 -0.10 -2.66
CA ALA A 20 1.86 0.54 -2.42
C ALA A 20 2.01 1.87 -3.19
N MET A 21 1.62 1.93 -4.47
CA MET A 21 1.68 3.18 -5.24
C MET A 21 0.69 4.25 -4.73
N ILE A 22 -0.52 3.85 -4.31
CA ILE A 22 -1.50 4.76 -3.71
C ILE A 22 -0.98 5.31 -2.37
N LEU A 23 -0.44 4.45 -1.51
CA LEU A 23 0.18 4.82 -0.23
C LEU A 23 1.39 5.74 -0.42
N GLY A 24 2.22 5.45 -1.44
CA GLY A 24 3.37 6.26 -1.82
C GLY A 24 3.01 7.63 -2.41
N GLY A 25 1.73 7.84 -2.77
CA GLY A 25 1.27 9.07 -3.40
C GLY A 25 1.79 9.27 -4.82
N GLU A 26 2.03 8.17 -5.54
CA GLU A 26 2.46 8.25 -6.94
C GLU A 26 1.38 8.92 -7.78
N ALA A 27 1.78 9.81 -8.69
CA ALA A 27 0.85 10.49 -9.61
C ALA A 27 0.56 9.67 -10.88
N SER A 28 1.47 8.75 -11.23
CA SER A 28 1.30 7.81 -12.33
C SER A 28 2.27 6.65 -12.19
N PHE A 29 2.01 5.57 -12.92
CA PHE A 29 2.88 4.40 -12.99
C PHE A 29 2.76 3.77 -14.37
N ARG A 30 3.50 2.70 -14.64
CA ARG A 30 3.29 1.86 -15.82
C ARG A 30 3.00 0.45 -15.39
N VAL A 31 2.33 -0.30 -16.23
CA VAL A 31 2.16 -1.75 -16.05
C VAL A 31 3.07 -2.46 -17.04
N CYS A 32 3.52 -3.66 -16.72
CA CYS A 32 4.42 -4.40 -17.58
C CYS A 32 4.01 -5.87 -17.73
N CYS A 33 4.42 -6.46 -18.85
CA CYS A 33 4.49 -7.90 -18.96
C CYS A 33 5.94 -8.34 -18.93
N HIS A 34 6.25 -9.35 -18.13
CA HIS A 34 7.58 -9.92 -18.01
C HIS A 34 7.54 -11.43 -18.12
N GLN A 35 8.66 -12.02 -18.54
CA GLN A 35 8.87 -13.45 -18.50
C GLN A 35 8.98 -13.89 -17.04
N LEU A 36 8.30 -14.99 -16.70
CA LEU A 36 8.47 -15.63 -15.40
C LEU A 36 9.88 -16.25 -15.31
N THR A 37 10.59 -15.91 -14.24
CA THR A 37 11.87 -16.50 -13.85
C THR A 37 11.75 -17.05 -12.42
N GLU A 38 12.85 -17.55 -11.87
CA GLU A 38 12.94 -17.94 -10.46
C GLU A 38 12.92 -16.74 -9.50
N ILE A 39 13.14 -15.53 -10.00
CA ILE A 39 13.12 -14.28 -9.26
C ILE A 39 11.71 -13.68 -9.37
N ILE A 40 11.03 -13.45 -8.24
CA ILE A 40 9.68 -12.84 -8.20
C ILE A 40 9.69 -11.50 -8.92
N ASP A 41 8.87 -11.31 -9.95
CA ASP A 41 8.77 -10.04 -10.69
C ASP A 41 10.14 -9.50 -11.14
N ASP A 42 10.92 -10.37 -11.77
CA ASP A 42 12.27 -10.08 -12.26
C ASP A 42 12.28 -8.98 -13.33
N PRO A 43 12.91 -7.82 -13.09
CA PRO A 43 12.98 -6.74 -14.07
C PRO A 43 13.79 -7.12 -15.32
N ASN A 44 14.65 -8.13 -15.25
CA ASN A 44 15.39 -8.61 -16.41
C ASN A 44 14.49 -9.36 -17.40
N GLY A 45 13.32 -9.81 -16.94
CA GLY A 45 12.33 -10.51 -17.76
C GLY A 45 11.40 -9.58 -18.54
N ILE A 46 11.47 -8.25 -18.42
CA ILE A 46 10.47 -7.34 -19.01
C ILE A 46 10.42 -7.49 -20.53
N LEU A 47 9.22 -7.78 -21.03
CA LEU A 47 8.91 -7.95 -22.45
C LEU A 47 8.28 -6.68 -23.01
N SER A 48 7.31 -6.11 -22.29
CA SER A 48 6.58 -4.90 -22.69
C SER A 48 6.17 -4.06 -21.48
N VAL A 49 5.89 -2.79 -21.73
CA VAL A 49 5.46 -1.80 -20.74
C VAL A 49 4.37 -0.92 -21.37
N SER A 50 3.39 -0.49 -20.58
CA SER A 50 2.32 0.41 -21.03
C SER A 50 2.78 1.85 -21.18
N GLN A 51 1.88 2.69 -21.73
CA GLN A 51 1.92 4.12 -21.45
C GLN A 51 1.68 4.41 -19.96
N PRO A 52 2.07 5.59 -19.44
CA PRO A 52 1.75 5.98 -18.06
C PRO A 52 0.24 5.88 -17.77
N VAL A 53 -0.08 5.18 -16.69
CA VAL A 53 -1.41 5.07 -16.09
C VAL A 53 -1.49 6.12 -14.98
N PRO A 54 -2.38 7.13 -15.07
CA PRO A 54 -2.50 8.16 -14.05
C PRO A 54 -3.14 7.60 -12.77
N ILE A 55 -2.74 8.16 -11.64
CA ILE A 55 -3.42 8.07 -10.35
C ILE A 55 -3.83 9.49 -9.97
N CYS A 56 -5.12 9.78 -10.04
CA CYS A 56 -5.68 11.05 -9.64
C CYS A 56 -5.58 11.17 -8.12
N PRO A 57 -4.83 12.14 -7.60
CA PRO A 57 -4.76 12.36 -6.16
C PRO A 57 -6.16 12.58 -5.58
N LEU A 58 -6.37 12.11 -4.34
CA LEU A 58 -7.57 12.33 -3.53
C LEU A 58 -8.88 11.69 -4.03
N THR A 59 -8.92 11.19 -5.26
CA THR A 59 -10.16 10.71 -5.88
C THR A 59 -10.07 9.25 -6.33
N ASP A 60 -8.90 8.81 -6.78
CA ASP A 60 -8.73 7.42 -7.18
C ASP A 60 -8.51 6.52 -5.96
N ASP A 61 -9.41 5.55 -5.80
CA ASP A 61 -9.24 4.42 -4.90
C ASP A 61 -8.60 3.22 -5.61
N TYR A 62 -8.37 2.13 -4.86
CA TYR A 62 -7.86 0.88 -5.41
C TYR A 62 -8.63 0.39 -6.64
N LYS A 63 -9.96 0.49 -6.64
CA LYS A 63 -10.80 -0.03 -7.74
C LYS A 63 -10.61 0.81 -8.99
N ALA A 64 -10.58 2.14 -8.87
CA ALA A 64 -10.34 3.05 -9.98
C ALA A 64 -8.96 2.80 -10.62
N VAL A 65 -7.92 2.68 -9.79
CA VAL A 65 -6.55 2.39 -10.27
C VAL A 65 -6.49 1.01 -10.93
N PHE A 66 -7.07 -0.01 -10.29
CA PHE A 66 -7.10 -1.38 -10.84
C PHE A 66 -7.82 -1.45 -12.18
N ALA A 67 -8.97 -0.78 -12.33
CA ALA A 67 -9.71 -0.72 -13.59
C ALA A 67 -8.85 -0.14 -14.73
N ARG A 68 -8.06 0.90 -14.46
CA ARG A 68 -7.14 1.46 -15.46
C ARG A 68 -6.00 0.50 -15.83
N THR A 69 -5.55 -0.33 -14.89
CA THR A 69 -4.59 -1.41 -15.24
C THR A 69 -5.22 -2.41 -16.19
N LEU A 70 -6.47 -2.82 -15.97
CA LEU A 70 -7.16 -3.74 -16.85
C LEU A 70 -7.34 -3.15 -18.25
N ALA A 71 -7.57 -1.84 -18.37
CA ALA A 71 -7.66 -1.15 -19.65
C ALA A 71 -6.35 -1.20 -20.45
N ALA A 72 -5.19 -1.21 -19.78
CA ALA A 72 -3.88 -1.29 -20.42
C ALA A 72 -3.48 -2.73 -20.81
N LEU A 73 -4.17 -3.74 -20.28
CA LEU A 73 -3.78 -5.15 -20.40
C LEU A 73 -3.68 -5.64 -21.86
N PRO A 74 -4.66 -5.38 -22.76
CA PRO A 74 -4.60 -5.90 -24.13
C PRO A 74 -3.34 -5.44 -24.90
N ASP A 75 -3.00 -4.16 -24.81
CA ASP A 75 -1.87 -3.57 -25.53
C ASP A 75 -0.53 -4.11 -25.01
N VAL A 76 -0.42 -4.23 -23.68
CA VAL A 76 0.80 -4.69 -23.01
C VAL A 76 1.03 -6.16 -23.30
N VAL A 77 0.00 -6.99 -23.17
CA VAL A 77 0.10 -8.43 -23.46
C VAL A 77 0.35 -8.67 -24.95
N GLY A 78 -0.38 -7.99 -25.84
CA GLY A 78 -0.19 -8.10 -27.28
C GLY A 78 1.25 -7.75 -27.71
N SER A 79 1.78 -6.64 -27.18
CA SER A 79 3.17 -6.24 -27.40
C SER A 79 4.18 -7.26 -26.86
N ALA A 80 3.90 -7.90 -25.72
CA ALA A 80 4.76 -8.96 -25.18
C ALA A 80 4.77 -10.20 -26.08
N LEU A 81 3.60 -10.64 -26.55
CA LEU A 81 3.47 -11.82 -27.41
C LEU A 81 4.19 -11.62 -28.76
N GLN A 82 4.00 -10.47 -29.42
CA GLN A 82 4.72 -10.13 -30.65
C GLN A 82 6.24 -10.20 -30.47
N ARG A 83 6.76 -9.77 -29.32
CA ARG A 83 8.19 -9.85 -29.01
C ARG A 83 8.65 -11.28 -28.75
N VAL A 84 7.83 -12.11 -28.11
CA VAL A 84 8.13 -13.53 -27.92
C VAL A 84 8.20 -14.23 -29.28
N GLU A 85 7.25 -13.97 -30.18
CA GLU A 85 7.22 -14.54 -31.54
C GLU A 85 8.42 -14.09 -32.38
N ALA A 86 8.70 -12.79 -32.41
CA ALA A 86 9.79 -12.23 -33.22
C ALA A 86 11.19 -12.72 -32.79
N ARG A 87 11.35 -13.18 -31.55
CA ARG A 87 12.64 -13.65 -31.01
C ARG A 87 13.01 -15.08 -31.45
N GLY A 88 12.04 -15.89 -31.88
CA GLY A 88 12.25 -17.33 -32.00
C GLY A 88 12.53 -17.99 -30.64
N GLU A 89 12.44 -19.30 -30.57
CA GLU A 89 12.44 -20.09 -29.32
C GLU A 89 13.60 -19.72 -28.35
N GLY A 90 13.29 -19.01 -27.26
CA GLY A 90 13.66 -19.53 -25.94
C GLY A 90 14.56 -18.74 -24.97
N LYS A 91 15.10 -17.54 -25.26
CA LYS A 91 15.78 -16.74 -24.22
C LYS A 91 15.53 -15.24 -24.32
N ALA A 92 15.03 -14.64 -23.24
CA ALA A 92 14.95 -13.19 -23.13
C ALA A 92 16.35 -12.61 -22.98
N ALA A 93 16.79 -11.84 -23.98
CA ALA A 93 17.59 -10.67 -23.66
C ALA A 93 16.62 -9.67 -22.99
N PRO A 94 16.95 -9.15 -21.79
CA PRO A 94 16.18 -8.08 -21.18
C PRO A 94 15.93 -6.99 -22.21
N LEU A 95 14.80 -6.28 -22.12
CA LEU A 95 14.77 -4.91 -22.64
C LEU A 95 16.04 -4.27 -22.07
N ALA A 96 17.06 -4.03 -22.91
CA ALA A 96 18.27 -3.38 -22.47
C ALA A 96 17.77 -2.17 -21.68
N ALA A 97 18.22 -2.03 -20.43
CA ALA A 97 17.77 -0.98 -19.52
C ALA A 97 18.12 0.45 -20.02
N LYS A 98 18.24 0.64 -21.34
CA LYS A 98 17.82 1.81 -22.10
C LYS A 98 16.30 2.10 -21.99
N ALA A 99 15.65 1.75 -20.88
CA ALA A 99 14.83 2.77 -20.27
C ALA A 99 15.78 3.93 -20.01
N ALA A 100 15.83 4.90 -20.94
CA ALA A 100 16.30 6.23 -20.58
C ALA A 100 15.59 6.51 -19.26
N PRO A 101 16.33 6.66 -18.15
CA PRO A 101 15.69 6.73 -16.87
C PRO A 101 14.73 7.91 -16.97
N LEU A 102 13.45 7.64 -16.75
CA LEU A 102 12.46 8.69 -16.47
C LEU A 102 12.83 9.46 -15.18
N ALA A 103 14.00 9.20 -14.59
CA ALA A 103 14.70 10.09 -13.67
C ALA A 103 15.13 11.45 -14.27
N ALA A 104 14.89 11.72 -15.56
CA ALA A 104 15.11 13.06 -16.12
C ALA A 104 13.89 13.99 -15.95
N GLU A 105 12.70 13.45 -15.69
CA GLU A 105 11.48 14.23 -15.37
C GLU A 105 10.86 13.88 -14.02
N ALA A 106 11.09 12.66 -13.51
CA ALA A 106 11.11 12.48 -12.07
C ALA A 106 12.35 13.24 -11.59
N ALA A 107 12.17 14.30 -10.78
CA ALA A 107 13.25 14.88 -9.99
C ALA A 107 14.14 13.73 -9.52
N PRO A 108 15.48 13.85 -9.67
CA PRO A 108 16.37 12.73 -9.45
C PRO A 108 15.95 12.00 -8.18
N LEU A 109 15.99 10.67 -8.21
CA LEU A 109 16.15 9.85 -7.01
C LEU A 109 17.49 10.18 -6.32
N ALA A 110 17.90 11.46 -6.28
CA ALA A 110 18.53 12.03 -5.11
C ALA A 110 17.77 11.44 -3.95
N GLU A 111 18.50 10.73 -3.09
CA GLU A 111 18.05 10.23 -1.79
C GLU A 111 16.84 11.05 -1.37
N ARG A 112 15.62 10.55 -1.62
CA ARG A 112 14.43 11.21 -1.09
C ARG A 112 14.77 11.20 0.39
N PRO A 113 15.07 12.36 1.02
CA PRO A 113 15.50 12.32 2.40
C PRO A 113 14.41 11.53 3.11
N SER A 114 14.80 10.57 3.93
CA SER A 114 13.87 9.75 4.70
C SER A 114 13.12 10.57 5.75
N SER A 115 12.92 11.87 5.49
CA SER A 115 12.22 12.90 6.23
C SER A 115 10.76 12.99 5.82
N VAL A 116 10.24 12.10 4.95
CA VAL A 116 8.84 11.71 5.06
C VAL A 116 8.72 10.99 6.40
N PRO A 117 7.89 11.45 7.35
CA PRO A 117 7.73 10.84 8.65
C PRO A 117 7.60 9.31 8.54
N HIS A 118 8.21 8.61 9.49
CA HIS A 118 8.62 7.21 9.44
C HIS A 118 7.51 6.14 9.23
N SER A 119 6.28 6.52 8.93
CA SER A 119 5.11 5.64 8.76
C SER A 119 4.74 5.35 7.29
N PHE A 120 5.27 6.10 6.30
CA PHE A 120 4.82 6.02 4.89
C PHE A 120 5.80 5.50 3.88
N ALA A 121 7.06 5.35 4.28
CA ALA A 121 7.94 4.50 3.51
C ALA A 121 7.37 3.08 3.60
N ILE A 122 6.85 2.58 2.48
CA ILE A 122 6.81 1.14 2.23
C ILE A 122 8.26 0.69 2.38
N LYS A 123 8.67 0.40 3.61
CA LYS A 123 9.82 -0.43 3.86
C LYS A 123 9.35 -1.75 3.30
N LEU A 124 9.68 -1.94 2.03
CA LEU A 124 10.14 -3.23 1.58
C LEU A 124 11.14 -3.67 2.65
N VAL A 125 10.64 -4.47 3.59
CA VAL A 125 11.47 -4.93 4.69
C VAL A 125 12.53 -5.78 4.03
N ASP A 126 13.78 -5.54 4.41
CA ASP A 126 14.87 -6.39 3.98
C ASP A 126 14.55 -7.80 4.48
N TYR A 127 14.17 -8.65 3.54
CA TYR A 127 13.97 -10.07 3.72
C TYR A 127 15.22 -10.72 3.15
N THR A 128 16.13 -11.13 4.01
CA THR A 128 17.26 -11.95 3.57
C THR A 128 16.75 -13.34 3.25
N ASP A 129 16.78 -13.70 1.97
CA ASP A 129 16.46 -15.05 1.52
C ASP A 129 17.40 -16.05 2.22
N PRO A 130 16.88 -17.01 3.00
CA PRO A 130 17.68 -17.94 3.77
C PRO A 130 18.46 -18.95 2.90
N ALA A 131 18.06 -19.15 1.64
CA ALA A 131 18.74 -20.06 0.72
C ALA A 131 19.92 -19.40 0.00
N THR A 132 19.80 -18.11 -0.34
CA THR A 132 20.77 -17.39 -1.19
C THR A 132 21.55 -16.30 -0.45
N GLY A 133 21.10 -15.87 0.73
CA GLY A 133 21.64 -14.74 1.46
C GLY A 133 21.33 -13.38 0.82
N GLN A 134 20.55 -13.36 -0.27
CA GLN A 134 20.19 -12.13 -0.97
C GLN A 134 19.17 -11.34 -0.16
N VAL A 135 19.43 -10.05 0.04
CA VAL A 135 18.44 -9.13 0.60
C VAL A 135 17.39 -8.83 -0.45
N LEU A 136 16.22 -9.43 -0.29
CA LEU A 136 15.03 -9.16 -1.08
C LEU A 136 14.16 -8.14 -0.37
N LYS A 137 13.31 -7.51 -1.16
CA LYS A 137 12.40 -6.45 -0.74
C LYS A 137 10.99 -7.05 -0.61
N SER A 138 10.40 -7.03 0.60
CA SER A 138 9.11 -7.71 0.89
C SER A 138 7.96 -6.75 1.21
N ASN A 139 6.75 -7.03 0.68
CA ASN A 139 5.54 -6.23 0.85
C ASN A 139 4.85 -6.36 2.22
N VAL A 140 5.49 -7.00 3.21
CA VAL A 140 4.94 -7.14 4.57
C VAL A 140 4.56 -5.78 5.17
N GLY A 141 5.28 -4.71 4.84
CA GLY A 141 4.97 -3.35 5.28
C GLY A 141 3.70 -2.74 4.67
N VAL A 142 3.17 -3.26 3.55
CA VAL A 142 1.91 -2.75 2.97
C VAL A 142 0.73 -3.21 3.82
N LEU A 143 0.73 -4.48 4.25
CA LEU A 143 -0.37 -5.02 5.06
C LEU A 143 -0.44 -4.42 6.45
N SER A 144 0.65 -3.91 7.03
CA SER A 144 0.56 -3.18 8.31
C SER A 144 -0.22 -1.87 8.20
N ARG A 145 -0.40 -1.33 6.98
CA ARG A 145 -1.12 -0.07 6.74
C ARG A 145 -2.64 -0.20 6.66
N VAL A 146 -3.18 -1.41 6.85
CA VAL A 146 -4.64 -1.60 7.01
C VAL A 146 -5.15 -1.04 8.33
N CYS A 147 -4.27 -0.85 9.32
CA CYS A 147 -4.59 -0.22 10.60
C CYS A 147 -4.01 1.19 10.62
N VAL A 148 -4.81 2.18 11.03
CA VAL A 148 -4.34 3.55 11.28
C VAL A 148 -3.58 3.60 12.59
N GLU A 149 -2.39 4.18 12.56
CA GLU A 149 -1.55 4.44 13.75
C GLU A 149 -1.55 5.95 14.03
N TRP A 150 -2.52 6.42 14.84
CA TRP A 150 -2.77 7.85 15.04
C TRP A 150 -1.58 8.65 15.56
N SER A 151 -0.69 8.01 16.33
CA SER A 151 0.55 8.61 16.83
C SER A 151 1.62 8.84 15.75
N GLU A 152 1.47 8.25 14.57
CA GLU A 152 2.46 8.29 13.48
C GLU A 152 1.86 8.77 12.16
N ASP A 153 0.55 8.62 11.96
CA ASP A 153 -0.12 8.89 10.71
C ASP A 153 -0.66 10.33 10.65
N THR A 154 -0.25 11.03 9.58
CA THR A 154 -0.78 12.33 9.15
C THR A 154 -2.22 12.20 8.60
N ALA A 155 -2.90 13.32 8.39
CA ALA A 155 -4.20 13.31 7.70
C ALA A 155 -4.14 12.72 6.29
N LEU A 156 -3.13 13.12 5.49
CA LEU A 156 -2.92 12.62 4.12
C LEU A 156 -2.66 11.11 4.07
N ASP A 157 -2.04 10.65 5.14
CA ASP A 157 -1.53 9.33 5.38
C ASP A 157 -2.66 8.35 5.69
N VAL A 158 -3.59 8.75 6.56
CA VAL A 158 -4.87 8.05 6.81
C VAL A 158 -5.73 8.01 5.54
N GLU A 159 -5.81 9.12 4.82
CA GLU A 159 -6.59 9.23 3.58
C GLU A 159 -6.10 8.27 2.49
N ARG A 160 -4.78 8.21 2.27
CA ARG A 160 -4.17 7.28 1.31
C ARG A 160 -4.42 5.84 1.69
N ALA A 161 -4.32 5.49 2.98
CA ALA A 161 -4.60 4.14 3.44
C ALA A 161 -6.06 3.76 3.15
N ALA A 162 -7.02 4.62 3.48
CA ALA A 162 -8.44 4.38 3.19
C ALA A 162 -8.70 4.12 1.70
N ARG A 163 -8.11 4.91 0.79
CA ARG A 163 -8.21 4.68 -0.67
C ARG A 163 -7.50 3.42 -1.15
N ALA A 164 -6.31 3.15 -0.64
CA ALA A 164 -5.49 2.00 -1.05
C ALA A 164 -6.15 0.66 -0.73
N PHE A 165 -6.92 0.57 0.35
CA PHE A 165 -7.56 -0.68 0.77
C PHE A 165 -9.07 -0.72 0.52
N ALA A 166 -9.64 0.31 -0.10
CA ALA A 166 -11.07 0.43 -0.35
C ALA A 166 -11.64 -0.77 -1.13
N GLY A 167 -12.64 -1.43 -0.55
CA GLY A 167 -13.36 -2.55 -1.17
C GLY A 167 -12.57 -3.85 -1.35
N ASN A 168 -11.38 -3.97 -0.77
CA ASN A 168 -10.63 -5.22 -0.69
C ASN A 168 -10.37 -5.58 0.78
N LEU A 169 -9.20 -5.22 1.31
CA LEU A 169 -8.83 -5.48 2.71
C LEU A 169 -9.57 -4.58 3.70
N GLY A 170 -9.93 -3.37 3.27
CA GLY A 170 -10.44 -2.31 4.14
C GLY A 170 -9.34 -1.71 5.02
N THR A 171 -9.57 -0.48 5.45
CA THR A 171 -8.77 0.19 6.49
C THR A 171 -9.59 0.22 7.76
N TYR A 172 -8.94 0.11 8.92
CA TYR A 172 -9.59 0.18 10.22
C TYR A 172 -8.73 0.95 11.22
N THR A 173 -9.33 1.25 12.36
CA THR A 173 -8.66 1.74 13.56
C THR A 173 -9.31 1.08 14.78
N ASP A 174 -8.69 1.20 15.95
CA ASP A 174 -9.24 0.70 17.19
C ASP A 174 -9.90 1.82 17.99
N TYR A 175 -11.12 1.55 18.46
CA TYR A 175 -11.85 2.40 19.39
C TYR A 175 -12.27 1.55 20.59
N GLU A 176 -11.74 1.86 21.77
CA GLU A 176 -11.99 1.10 23.01
C GLU A 176 -11.72 -0.41 22.85
N GLY A 177 -10.64 -0.76 22.17
CA GLY A 177 -10.26 -2.15 21.88
C GLY A 177 -11.12 -2.87 20.84
N LEU A 178 -12.09 -2.18 20.22
CA LEU A 178 -12.92 -2.72 19.14
C LEU A 178 -12.48 -2.18 17.77
N PRO A 179 -12.37 -3.03 16.74
CA PRO A 179 -12.03 -2.59 15.40
C PRO A 179 -13.20 -1.82 14.78
N TRP A 180 -12.92 -0.59 14.37
CA TRP A 180 -13.80 0.28 13.61
C TRP A 180 -13.29 0.40 12.17
N LYS A 181 -14.09 -0.09 11.22
CA LYS A 181 -13.75 -0.10 9.80
C LYS A 181 -14.03 1.26 9.19
N ILE A 182 -13.01 1.80 8.54
CA ILE A 182 -13.07 3.02 7.73
C ILE A 182 -13.56 2.65 6.33
N GLU A 183 -14.71 3.18 5.93
CA GLU A 183 -15.30 2.99 4.61
C GLU A 183 -14.90 4.13 3.66
N GLN A 184 -14.86 5.37 4.17
CA GLN A 184 -14.44 6.54 3.43
C GLN A 184 -13.61 7.47 4.32
N CYS A 185 -12.68 8.19 3.72
CA CYS A 185 -11.88 9.22 4.37
C CYS A 185 -11.80 10.44 3.45
N SER A 186 -11.94 11.63 4.02
CA SER A 186 -11.74 12.88 3.32
C SER A 186 -10.85 13.81 4.13
N LEU A 187 -9.97 14.51 3.42
CA LEU A 187 -9.18 15.59 3.99
C LEU A 187 -10.08 16.79 4.31
N PRO A 188 -9.71 17.59 5.31
CA PRO A 188 -10.52 18.73 5.71
C PRO A 188 -10.49 19.76 4.58
N GLN A 189 -11.64 20.36 4.30
CA GLN A 189 -11.71 21.49 3.37
C GLN A 189 -11.26 22.80 4.02
N GLU A 190 -11.24 22.86 5.36
CA GLU A 190 -10.91 24.05 6.13
C GLU A 190 -9.58 23.92 6.87
N LEU A 191 -8.91 25.07 7.06
CA LEU A 191 -7.67 25.21 7.81
C LEU A 191 -7.83 24.71 9.25
N PRO A 192 -6.75 24.25 9.92
CA PRO A 192 -6.80 23.71 11.27
C PRO A 192 -7.61 24.61 12.20
N VAL A 193 -8.51 24.01 12.99
CA VAL A 193 -9.32 24.73 13.98
C VAL A 193 -8.36 25.50 14.87
N ALA A 194 -8.37 26.83 14.77
CA ALA A 194 -7.54 27.69 15.60
C ALA A 194 -7.91 27.46 17.08
N GLY A 195 -7.10 26.68 17.78
CA GLY A 195 -7.43 26.14 19.09
C GLY A 195 -6.28 25.35 19.71
N ARG A 196 -6.50 24.83 20.92
CA ARG A 196 -5.50 24.04 21.65
C ARG A 196 -5.07 22.82 20.82
N PRO A 197 -3.78 22.44 20.85
CA PRO A 197 -3.32 21.19 20.26
C PRO A 197 -4.16 20.03 20.78
N GLN A 198 -4.77 19.27 19.88
CA GLN A 198 -5.49 18.04 20.21
C GLN A 198 -4.54 16.86 20.13
N ALA A 199 -4.71 15.88 21.01
CA ALA A 199 -3.92 14.65 20.90
C ALA A 199 -4.33 13.89 19.63
N PRO A 200 -3.38 13.28 18.89
CA PRO A 200 -3.73 12.48 17.71
C PRO A 200 -4.65 11.32 18.09
N GLY A 201 -5.65 11.04 17.25
CA GLY A 201 -6.71 10.05 17.51
C GLY A 201 -7.91 10.59 18.28
N THR A 202 -7.87 11.85 18.76
CA THR A 202 -9.00 12.48 19.46
C THR A 202 -10.19 12.67 18.52
N VAL A 203 -11.36 12.15 18.91
CA VAL A 203 -12.64 12.36 18.21
C VAL A 203 -13.20 13.73 18.57
N LEU A 204 -13.30 14.61 17.57
CA LEU A 204 -13.75 15.99 17.74
C LEU A 204 -15.25 16.14 17.53
N GLU A 205 -15.79 15.46 16.52
CA GLU A 205 -17.20 15.49 16.16
C GLU A 205 -17.66 14.11 15.71
N VAL A 206 -18.91 13.78 16.01
CA VAL A 206 -19.58 12.56 15.57
C VAL A 206 -20.97 12.94 15.08
N GLU A 207 -21.29 12.51 13.86
CA GLU A 207 -22.63 12.54 13.29
C GLU A 207 -23.05 11.11 12.96
N ARG A 208 -24.27 10.73 13.37
CA ARG A 208 -24.83 9.41 13.06
C ARG A 208 -25.60 9.49 11.75
N LEU A 209 -25.34 8.54 10.87
CA LEU A 209 -26.03 8.42 9.59
C LEU A 209 -27.19 7.41 9.70
N ASP A 210 -28.22 7.59 8.88
CA ASP A 210 -29.44 6.78 8.90
C ASP A 210 -29.20 5.29 8.61
N ASP A 211 -28.08 4.97 7.94
CA ASP A 211 -27.69 3.61 7.57
C ASP A 211 -26.83 2.90 8.63
N GLY A 212 -26.70 3.49 9.82
CA GLY A 212 -25.91 2.98 10.93
C GLY A 212 -24.40 3.24 10.82
N ALA A 213 -23.93 3.94 9.79
CA ALA A 213 -22.58 4.50 9.78
C ALA A 213 -22.46 5.71 10.71
N SER A 214 -21.23 6.01 11.10
CA SER A 214 -20.88 7.26 11.77
C SER A 214 -19.92 8.06 10.90
N LEU A 215 -20.20 9.35 10.79
CA LEU A 215 -19.28 10.35 10.26
C LEU A 215 -18.51 10.93 11.46
N VAL A 216 -17.20 10.78 11.46
CA VAL A 216 -16.34 11.11 12.61
C VAL A 216 -15.22 12.03 12.17
N ARG A 217 -15.04 13.16 12.85
CA ARG A 217 -13.89 14.05 12.64
C ARG A 217 -12.82 13.78 13.69
N VAL A 218 -11.61 13.44 13.26
CA VAL A 218 -10.52 13.00 14.15
C VAL A 218 -9.27 13.86 13.96
N ALA A 219 -8.58 14.21 15.04
CA ALA A 219 -7.30 14.91 15.01
C ALA A 219 -6.14 13.98 14.65
N THR A 220 -5.16 14.46 13.88
CA THR A 220 -3.99 13.69 13.40
C THR A 220 -2.67 14.23 13.94
N VAL A 221 -1.57 13.48 13.76
CA VAL A 221 -0.26 13.81 14.34
C VAL A 221 0.33 15.14 13.85
N ASP A 222 -0.03 15.56 12.63
CA ASP A 222 0.38 16.82 12.03
C ASP A 222 -0.51 18.01 12.41
N GLY A 223 -1.41 17.83 13.39
CA GLY A 223 -2.32 18.87 13.86
C GLY A 223 -3.48 19.18 12.90
N GLN A 224 -3.62 18.39 11.83
CA GLN A 224 -4.78 18.44 10.94
C GLN A 224 -5.93 17.59 11.49
N THR A 225 -7.01 17.50 10.72
CA THR A 225 -8.12 16.60 11.01
C THR A 225 -8.46 15.78 9.78
N VAL A 226 -9.08 14.62 9.96
CA VAL A 226 -9.69 13.84 8.87
C VAL A 226 -11.14 13.59 9.19
N THR A 227 -11.98 13.54 8.14
CA THR A 227 -13.37 13.12 8.28
C THR A 227 -13.51 11.70 7.75
N LEU A 228 -13.88 10.79 8.63
CA LEU A 228 -14.03 9.36 8.36
C LEU A 228 -15.51 8.99 8.34
N THR A 229 -15.91 8.17 7.39
CA THR A 229 -17.18 7.41 7.49
C THR A 229 -16.84 5.97 7.75
N GLY A 230 -17.48 5.34 8.73
CA GLY A 230 -17.18 3.97 9.10
C GLY A 230 -18.18 3.35 10.07
N ARG A 231 -17.91 2.08 10.42
CA ARG A 231 -18.76 1.22 11.24
C ARG A 231 -17.93 0.23 12.04
N PHE A 232 -18.43 -0.19 13.20
CA PHE A 232 -17.88 -1.34 13.91
C PHE A 232 -18.12 -2.64 13.14
N THR A 233 -17.14 -3.55 13.14
CA THR A 233 -17.29 -4.84 12.43
C THR A 233 -18.15 -5.86 13.19
N ALA A 234 -18.38 -5.66 14.50
CA ALA A 234 -19.25 -6.51 15.31
C ALA A 234 -19.90 -5.72 16.46
N ALA A 235 -21.23 -5.80 16.56
CA ALA A 235 -22.12 -5.30 17.63
C ALA A 235 -22.20 -3.76 17.84
N ALA A 236 -23.23 -3.37 18.63
CA ALA A 236 -23.77 -2.03 18.86
C ALA A 236 -22.88 -1.09 19.70
N ALA A 237 -21.59 -1.04 19.39
CA ALA A 237 -20.71 -0.01 19.93
C ALA A 237 -21.00 1.32 19.21
N GLU A 238 -20.84 2.43 19.93
CA GLU A 238 -21.06 3.78 19.43
C GLU A 238 -19.78 4.60 19.63
N VAL A 239 -19.43 5.41 18.63
CA VAL A 239 -18.35 6.40 18.77
C VAL A 239 -18.93 7.66 19.40
N GLU A 240 -18.24 8.26 20.35
CA GLU A 240 -18.68 9.47 21.04
C GLU A 240 -17.67 10.60 20.88
N ALA A 241 -18.15 11.85 20.86
CA ALA A 241 -17.29 13.03 20.82
C ALA A 241 -16.47 13.13 22.13
N GLY A 242 -15.18 13.41 22.01
CA GLY A 242 -14.24 13.38 23.14
C GLY A 242 -13.65 11.99 23.44
N GLY A 243 -14.12 10.93 22.77
CA GLY A 243 -13.43 9.64 22.75
C GLY A 243 -12.08 9.72 22.02
N CYS A 244 -11.26 8.68 22.13
CA CYS A 244 -9.97 8.60 21.47
C CYS A 244 -9.83 7.25 20.77
N PHE A 245 -9.50 7.29 19.48
CA PHE A 245 -8.99 6.10 18.81
C PHE A 245 -7.59 5.80 19.31
N GLU A 246 -7.28 4.52 19.50
CA GLU A 246 -6.02 4.05 20.07
C GLU A 246 -5.03 3.68 18.96
N SER A 247 -3.75 3.99 19.15
CA SER A 247 -2.67 3.34 18.38
C SER A 247 -2.53 1.91 18.89
N ARG A 248 -2.39 0.93 17.98
CA ARG A 248 -2.35 -0.47 18.39
C ARG A 248 -0.99 -0.88 18.93
N THR A 249 -0.99 -1.95 19.72
CA THR A 249 0.18 -2.84 19.80
C THR A 249 0.13 -3.79 18.58
N PRO A 250 1.21 -4.02 17.83
CA PRO A 250 1.17 -4.62 16.49
C PRO A 250 0.38 -5.94 16.34
N ILE A 251 -0.36 -6.05 15.21
CA ILE A 251 -1.31 -7.09 14.73
C ILE A 251 -0.77 -8.53 14.57
N SER A 252 0.23 -8.95 15.35
CA SER A 252 0.73 -10.34 15.28
C SER A 252 -0.33 -11.44 15.51
N SER A 253 -1.50 -11.11 16.06
CA SER A 253 -2.57 -12.06 16.41
C SER A 253 -3.74 -12.17 15.41
N PHE A 254 -4.03 -11.17 14.58
CA PHE A 254 -5.32 -11.10 13.86
C PHE A 254 -5.34 -11.79 12.49
N LEU A 255 -4.20 -11.94 11.81
CA LEU A 255 -4.13 -12.54 10.47
C LEU A 255 -3.81 -14.04 10.46
N GLY A 256 -3.71 -14.70 11.62
CA GLY A 256 -3.32 -16.12 11.68
C GLY A 256 -1.91 -16.40 11.14
N ILE A 257 -1.12 -15.35 10.86
CA ILE A 257 0.31 -15.46 10.53
C ILE A 257 1.05 -15.72 11.85
N SER A 258 0.89 -16.93 12.37
CA SER A 258 1.72 -17.42 13.45
C SER A 258 3.16 -17.37 12.98
N ARG A 259 4.00 -16.54 13.62
CA ARG A 259 5.44 -16.75 13.59
C ARG A 259 5.70 -18.12 14.21
N ARG A 260 5.71 -19.18 13.39
CA ARG A 260 6.49 -20.40 13.70
C ARG A 260 7.97 -20.05 13.57
N ALA A 261 8.44 -19.17 14.44
CA ALA A 261 9.83 -19.19 14.86
C ALA A 261 9.85 -20.07 16.12
N ASP A 262 10.86 -20.93 16.20
CA ASP A 262 11.21 -21.75 17.36
C ASP A 262 10.44 -23.08 17.52
N ARG A 263 10.68 -23.97 16.55
CA ARG A 263 11.00 -25.37 16.90
C ARG A 263 12.22 -25.82 16.11
N VAL A 264 13.40 -25.50 16.66
CA VAL A 264 14.65 -26.20 16.31
C VAL A 264 14.45 -27.64 16.74
N VAL A 265 14.06 -28.50 15.81
CA VAL A 265 14.14 -29.95 15.99
C VAL A 265 15.62 -30.31 15.90
N GLY A 266 16.12 -30.93 16.96
CA GLY A 266 17.54 -31.22 17.15
C GLY A 266 18.17 -31.97 15.96
N ALA A 267 19.38 -31.56 15.63
CA ALA A 267 20.25 -32.30 14.73
C ALA A 267 20.58 -33.68 15.33
N PRO A 268 20.63 -34.76 14.53
CA PRO A 268 21.14 -36.03 15.00
C PRO A 268 22.65 -35.93 15.26
N ARG A 269 23.07 -36.36 16.46
CA ARG A 269 24.48 -36.63 16.75
C ARG A 269 24.86 -37.92 16.02
N TYR A 270 25.71 -37.83 15.01
CA TYR A 270 26.49 -38.96 14.55
C TYR A 270 27.74 -39.07 15.44
N ALA A 271 27.84 -40.20 16.13
CA ALA A 271 29.07 -40.82 16.63
C ALA A 271 28.94 -42.32 16.38
#